data_AF-W2CS84-F1
#
_entry.id   AF-W2CS84-F1
#
_cell.length_a   1.000
_cell.length_b   1.000
_cell.length_c   1.000
_cell.angle_alpha   90.00
_cell.angle_beta   90.00
_cell.angle_gamma   90.00
#
_symmetry.space_group_name_H-M   'P 1'
#
loop_
_entity.id
_entity.type
_entity.pdbx_description
1 polymer ?
#
loop_
_entity_poly.entity_id
_entity_poly.type
_entity_poly.pdbx_seq_one_letter_code
_entity_poly.pdbx_strand_id
1 'polypeptide(L)'
;MKKYNKKEDKKPNKTAFIKVRCTAEEKERIRSRATNAGRKYSDYCREMLLGGSVTAVPPIGDNEKEALAILRQTALFYAHISNLIKVK
;
A
#
# COMPACT_ATOMS: atom_id res chain seq x y z
N MET A 1 -15.95 -15.13 -23.55
CA MET A 1 -16.15 -14.89 -22.10
C MET A 1 -16.31 -13.40 -21.86
N LYS A 2 -17.50 -12.93 -21.47
CA LYS A 2 -17.75 -11.51 -21.17
C LYS A 2 -17.14 -11.16 -19.81
N LYS A 3 -16.19 -10.22 -19.78
CA LYS A 3 -15.58 -9.69 -18.53
C LYS A 3 -16.63 -8.86 -17.79
N TYR A 4 -17.19 -9.39 -16.71
CA TYR A 4 -18.03 -8.63 -15.79
C TYR A 4 -17.16 -7.74 -14.91
N ASN A 5 -17.02 -6.46 -15.28
CA ASN A 5 -16.54 -5.43 -14.35
C ASN A 5 -17.68 -5.09 -13.39
N LYS A 6 -17.82 -5.84 -12.29
CA LYS A 6 -18.57 -5.36 -11.12
C LYS A 6 -17.77 -4.24 -10.47
N LYS A 7 -17.89 -3.02 -11.01
CA LYS A 7 -17.68 -1.83 -10.19
C LYS A 7 -18.91 -1.70 -9.33
N GLU A 8 -18.97 -2.48 -8.25
CA GLU A 8 -19.90 -2.18 -7.16
C GLU A 8 -19.61 -0.74 -6.74
N ASP A 9 -20.64 0.11 -6.80
CA ASP A 9 -20.64 1.45 -6.26
C ASP A 9 -20.41 1.37 -4.75
N LYS A 10 -19.13 1.25 -4.37
CA LYS A 10 -18.70 1.30 -2.97
C LYS A 10 -19.11 2.68 -2.48
N LYS A 11 -20.13 2.72 -1.61
CA LYS A 11 -20.49 3.93 -0.85
C LYS A 11 -19.20 4.56 -0.33
N PRO A 12 -19.00 5.89 -0.49
CA PRO A 12 -17.79 6.51 0.01
C PRO A 12 -17.75 6.34 1.54
N ASN A 13 -16.75 5.60 2.05
CA ASN A 13 -16.49 5.46 3.49
C ASN A 13 -16.11 6.79 4.17
N LYS A 14 -16.05 7.89 3.42
CA LYS A 14 -15.66 9.23 3.86
C LYS A 14 -16.91 10.13 3.78
N THR A 15 -17.44 10.54 4.92
CA THR A 15 -18.75 11.22 5.05
C THR A 15 -18.65 12.73 5.24
N ALA A 16 -17.49 13.24 5.67
CA ALA A 16 -17.27 14.66 5.95
C ALA A 16 -15.92 15.15 5.44
N PHE A 17 -15.86 16.45 5.10
CA PHE A 17 -14.64 17.12 4.66
C PHE A 17 -14.02 17.91 5.82
N ILE A 18 -12.72 17.72 6.04
CA ILE A 18 -11.93 18.53 6.98
C ILE A 18 -11.04 19.45 6.14
N LYS A 19 -11.14 20.76 6.38
CA LYS A 19 -10.31 21.78 5.71
C LYS A 19 -9.39 22.42 6.74
N VAL A 20 -8.10 22.43 6.44
CA VAL A 20 -7.07 23.03 7.29
C VAL A 20 -6.52 24.26 6.57
N ARG A 21 -6.41 25.39 7.27
CA ARG A 21 -5.72 26.58 6.77
C ARG A 21 -4.22 26.33 6.82
N CYS A 22 -3.52 26.61 5.73
CA CYS A 22 -2.06 26.50 5.63
C CYS A 22 -1.53 27.58 4.70
N THR A 23 -0.31 28.00 4.94
CA THR A 23 0.48 28.83 4.02
C THR A 23 0.95 27.99 2.83
N ALA A 24 1.39 28.64 1.75
CA ALA A 24 1.91 27.94 0.58
C ALA A 24 3.15 27.08 0.90
N GLU A 25 4.03 27.59 1.75
CA GLU A 25 5.24 26.87 2.19
C GLU A 25 4.92 25.63 3.03
N GLU A 26 4.00 25.76 3.99
CA GLU A 26 3.53 24.62 4.79
C GLU A 26 2.89 23.55 3.91
N LYS A 27 2.08 23.98 2.93
CA LYS A 27 1.43 23.07 2.00
C LYS A 27 2.45 22.27 1.18
N GLU A 28 3.51 22.92 0.71
CA GLU A 28 4.58 22.25 -0.03
C GLU A 28 5.36 21.28 0.86
N ARG A 29 5.70 21.70 2.09
CA ARG A 29 6.37 20.81 3.07
C ARG A 29 5.56 19.55 3.37
N ILE A 30 4.25 19.69 3.56
CA ILE A 30 3.35 18.55 3.79
C ILE A 30 3.30 17.66 2.54
N ARG A 31 3.27 18.25 1.35
CA ARG A 31 3.29 17.49 0.09
C ARG A 31 4.57 16.68 -0.06
N SER A 32 5.74 17.28 0.17
CA SER A 32 7.03 16.58 0.12
C SER A 32 7.09 15.43 1.12
N ARG A 33 6.60 15.64 2.35
CA ARG A 33 6.54 14.56 3.35
C ARG A 33 5.58 13.44 2.96
N ALA A 34 4.44 13.77 2.36
CA ALA A 34 3.49 12.77 1.85
C ALA A 34 4.12 11.92 0.72
N THR A 35 4.83 12.57 -0.21
CA THR A 35 5.56 11.89 -1.29
C THR A 35 6.65 10.96 -0.73
N ASN A 36 7.43 11.44 0.24
CA ASN A 36 8.46 10.63 0.89
C ASN A 36 7.88 9.41 1.64
N ALA A 37 6.68 9.55 2.20
CA ALA A 37 5.97 8.43 2.83
C ALA A 37 5.26 7.51 1.81
N GLY A 38 5.28 7.84 0.52
CA GLY A 38 4.57 7.09 -0.53
C GLY A 38 3.04 7.16 -0.40
N ARG A 39 2.50 8.18 0.30
CA ARG A 39 1.07 8.33 0.58
C ARG A 39 0.45 9.46 -0.23
N LYS A 40 -0.85 9.33 -0.52
CA LYS A 40 -1.63 10.46 -1.07
C LYS A 40 -1.74 11.56 -0.03
N TYR A 41 -1.72 12.82 -0.49
CA TYR A 41 -1.80 13.98 0.40
C TYR A 41 -2.97 13.92 1.40
N SER A 42 -4.18 13.56 0.95
CA SER A 42 -5.33 13.49 1.86
C SER A 42 -5.20 12.39 2.91
N ASP A 43 -4.64 11.24 2.52
CA ASP A 43 -4.53 10.09 3.40
C ASP A 43 -3.38 10.32 4.40
N TYR A 44 -2.28 10.95 3.96
CA TYR A 44 -1.21 11.44 4.83
C TYR A 44 -1.73 12.39 5.91
N CYS A 45 -2.50 13.42 5.51
CA CYS A 45 -3.07 14.37 6.48
C CYS A 45 -4.06 13.68 7.45
N ARG A 46 -4.84 12.72 6.97
CA ARG A 46 -5.77 11.96 7.81
C ARG A 46 -5.03 11.09 8.82
N GLU A 47 -4.02 10.35 8.39
CA GLU A 47 -3.20 9.51 9.27
C GLU A 47 -2.46 10.36 10.30
N MET A 48 -1.92 11.52 9.91
CA MET A 48 -1.32 12.47 10.86
C MET A 48 -2.32 12.97 11.90
N LEU A 49 -3.56 13.31 11.50
CA LEU A 49 -4.58 13.80 12.44
C LEU A 49 -5.11 12.70 13.36
N LEU A 50 -5.19 11.46 12.90
CA LEU A 50 -5.72 10.34 13.69
C LEU A 50 -4.65 9.67 14.56
N GLY A 51 -3.43 9.50 14.04
CA GLY A 51 -2.36 8.73 14.66
C GLY A 51 -1.16 9.55 15.14
N GLY A 52 -1.12 10.85 14.86
CA GLY A 52 -0.03 11.75 15.28
C GLY A 52 1.32 11.54 14.58
N SER A 53 1.47 10.46 13.81
CA SER A 53 2.67 10.13 13.05
C SER A 53 2.33 9.36 11.77
N VAL A 54 3.17 9.50 10.75
CA VAL A 54 3.12 8.69 9.52
C VAL A 54 4.50 8.14 9.26
N THR A 55 4.64 6.83 9.35
CA THR A 55 5.87 6.13 9.04
C THR A 55 6.01 6.00 7.52
N ALA A 56 7.11 6.53 6.99
CA ALA A 56 7.49 6.23 5.61
C ALA A 56 7.89 4.76 5.53
N VAL A 57 7.25 4.00 4.64
CA VAL A 57 7.69 2.63 4.37
C VAL A 57 8.92 2.74 3.48
N PRO A 58 10.09 2.27 3.93
CA PRO A 58 11.29 2.30 3.09
C PRO A 58 11.05 1.50 1.81
N PRO A 59 11.60 1.95 0.67
CA PRO A 59 11.53 1.16 -0.56
C PRO A 59 12.28 -0.16 -0.35
N ILE A 60 11.73 -1.25 -0.87
CA ILE A 60 12.35 -2.58 -0.78
C ILE A 60 13.70 -2.55 -1.51
N GLY A 61 14.78 -2.93 -0.82
CA GLY A 61 16.12 -2.99 -1.36
C GLY A 61 16.26 -4.10 -2.40
N ASP A 62 17.26 -4.02 -3.28
CA ASP A 62 17.43 -5.04 -4.32
C ASP A 62 17.74 -6.43 -3.74
N ASN A 63 18.53 -6.49 -2.67
CA ASN A 63 18.79 -7.72 -1.92
C ASN A 63 17.50 -8.30 -1.31
N GLU A 64 16.61 -7.45 -0.79
CA GLU A 64 15.33 -7.88 -0.21
C GLU A 64 14.39 -8.42 -1.28
N LYS A 65 14.39 -7.84 -2.50
CA LYS A 65 13.65 -8.37 -3.65
C LYS A 65 14.17 -9.74 -4.06
N GLU A 66 15.48 -9.92 -4.11
CA GLU A 66 16.09 -11.19 -4.48
C GLU A 66 15.79 -12.27 -3.44
N ALA A 67 15.95 -11.96 -2.15
CA ALA A 67 15.57 -12.85 -1.07
C ALA A 67 14.10 -13.27 -1.15
N LEU A 68 13.19 -12.32 -1.43
CA LEU A 68 11.77 -12.60 -1.61
C LEU A 68 11.50 -13.51 -2.82
N ALA A 69 12.23 -13.33 -3.92
CA ALA A 69 12.12 -14.16 -5.12
C ALA A 69 12.54 -15.61 -4.83
N ILE A 70 13.65 -15.80 -4.11
CA ILE A 70 14.14 -17.11 -3.68
C ILE A 70 13.08 -17.79 -2.78
N LEU A 71 12.58 -17.09 -1.76
CA LEU A 71 11.56 -17.63 -0.87
C LEU A 71 10.29 -18.06 -1.61
N ARG A 72 9.83 -17.25 -2.58
CA ARG A 72 8.69 -17.58 -3.42
C ARG A 72 8.94 -18.85 -4.23
N GLN A 73 10.12 -18.96 -4.84
CA GLN A 73 10.49 -20.11 -5.65
C GLN A 73 10.55 -21.40 -4.81
N THR A 74 11.17 -21.33 -3.64
CA THR A 74 11.23 -22.45 -2.68
C THR A 74 9.83 -22.89 -2.23
N ALA A 75 8.94 -21.94 -1.92
CA ALA A 75 7.56 -22.26 -1.53
C ALA A 75 6.80 -22.99 -2.65
N LEU A 76 6.99 -22.59 -3.92
CA LEU A 76 6.40 -23.25 -5.08
C LEU A 76 6.90 -24.68 -5.24
N PHE A 77 8.21 -24.91 -5.05
CA PHE A 77 8.78 -26.26 -5.09
C PHE A 77 8.15 -27.17 -4.02
N TYR A 78 8.04 -26.70 -2.77
CA TYR A 78 7.39 -27.47 -1.72
C TYR A 78 5.92 -27.76 -2.02
N ALA A 79 5.18 -26.80 -2.56
CA ALA A 79 3.80 -27.00 -2.98
C ALA A 79 3.69 -28.05 -4.09
N HIS A 80 4.57 -28.02 -5.08
CA HIS A 80 4.60 -29.00 -6.17
C HIS A 80 4.89 -30.41 -5.65
N ILE A 81 5.89 -30.57 -4.78
CA ILE A 81 6.23 -31.87 -4.17
C ILE A 81 5.03 -32.39 -3.36
N SER A 82 4.40 -31.53 -2.54
CA SER A 82 3.22 -31.92 -1.76
C SER A 82 2.08 -32.40 -2.65
N ASN A 83 1.83 -31.71 -3.77
CA ASN A 83 0.79 -32.11 -4.73
C ASN A 83 1.12 -33.47 -5.38
N LEU A 84 2.39 -33.74 -5.71
CA LEU A 84 2.81 -35.03 -6.25
C LEU A 84 2.61 -36.18 -5.25
N ILE A 85 2.84 -35.93 -3.96
CA ILE A 85 2.60 -36.91 -2.88
C ILE A 85 1.10 -37.17 -2.73
N LYS A 86 0.25 -36.14 -2.79
CA LYS A 86 -1.21 -36.25 -2.59
C LYS A 86 -1.96 -36.94 -3.73
N VAL A 87 -1.39 -36.95 -4.95
CA VAL A 87 -2.03 -37.53 -6.14
C VAL A 87 -1.71 -39.03 -6.29
N LYS A 88 -0.76 -39.55 -5.50
CA LYS A 88 -0.55 -41.00 -5.30
C LYS A 88 -1.36 -41.50 -4.12
#